data_AF-A0A540NCZ3-F1
#
_entry.id   AF-A0A540NCZ3-F1
#
_cell.length_a   1.000
_cell.length_b   1.000
_cell.length_c   1.000
_cell.angle_alpha   90.00
_cell.angle_beta   90.00
_cell.angle_gamma   90.00
#
_symmetry.space_group_name_H-M   'P 1'
#
loop_
_entity.id
_entity.type
_entity.pdbx_description
1 polymer ?
#
loop_
_entity_poly.entity_id
_entity_poly.type
_entity_poly.pdbx_seq_one_letter_code
_entity_poly.pdbx_strand_id
1 'polypeptide(L)'
;MHADVVRRWHLLCSQAKHQVYPDLPVPGRELSGVHFAIEFLHANTKSLLDSNLEDGNYISAKGEKVVVIGGGDTGTDCIGTFVRHGCTNIINLELLPEPPRKKAPGNRWPQWPRVFRVDYGHQEVAQS
;
A
#
# COMPACT_ATOMS: atom_id res chain seq x y z
N MET A 1 -15.94 8.90 -4.65
CA MET A 1 -14.98 8.87 -3.51
C MET A 1 -14.19 10.16 -3.56
N HIS A 2 -14.43 11.01 -2.58
CA HIS A 2 -14.22 12.46 -2.64
C HIS A 2 -12.76 12.87 -2.39
N ALA A 3 -12.36 14.01 -2.95
CA ALA A 3 -11.08 14.69 -2.72
C ALA A 3 -10.73 14.95 -1.23
N ASP A 4 -11.69 14.72 -0.32
CA ASP A 4 -11.53 14.82 1.13
C ASP A 4 -10.59 13.75 1.73
N VAL A 5 -10.45 12.58 1.09
CA VAL A 5 -9.48 11.57 1.52
C VAL A 5 -8.06 12.10 1.37
N VAL A 6 -7.74 12.69 0.22
CA VAL A 6 -6.38 13.20 -0.04
C VAL A 6 -6.02 14.38 0.89
N ARG A 7 -7.01 15.14 1.38
CA ARG A 7 -6.77 16.28 2.29
C ARG A 7 -6.58 15.90 3.77
N ARG A 8 -7.04 14.72 4.19
CA ARG A 8 -6.99 14.27 5.60
C ARG A 8 -5.87 13.26 5.87
N TRP A 9 -5.29 12.70 4.81
CA TRP A 9 -4.30 11.63 4.84
C TRP A 9 -3.04 12.06 4.09
N HIS A 10 -1.87 11.84 4.68
CA HIS A 10 -0.61 12.43 4.23
C HIS A 10 0.18 11.55 3.26
N LEU A 11 -0.03 10.23 3.28
CA LEU A 11 0.72 9.32 2.41
C LEU A 11 -0.23 8.38 1.68
N LEU A 12 -0.32 8.53 0.37
CA LEU A 12 -1.17 7.72 -0.51
C LEU A 12 -0.32 6.87 -1.43
N CYS A 13 -0.44 5.55 -1.38
CA CYS A 13 0.22 4.65 -2.32
C CYS A 13 -0.76 4.08 -3.34
N SER A 14 -0.67 4.53 -4.60
CA SER A 14 -1.41 3.95 -5.73
C SER A 14 -0.57 2.90 -6.47
N GLN A 15 -1.21 1.84 -6.94
CA GLN A 15 -0.55 0.76 -7.69
C GLN A 15 0.12 1.26 -8.98
N ALA A 16 1.33 0.73 -9.20
CA ALA A 16 2.20 0.68 -10.39
C ALA A 16 2.23 1.84 -11.40
N LYS A 17 3.44 2.38 -11.62
CA LYS A 17 3.84 3.18 -12.79
C LYS A 17 4.16 2.29 -14.01
N HIS A 18 3.34 1.27 -14.28
CA HIS A 18 3.53 0.33 -15.39
C HIS A 18 2.37 0.43 -16.38
N GLN A 19 2.64 0.32 -17.68
CA GLN A 19 1.73 0.60 -18.81
C GLN A 19 0.36 -0.12 -18.79
N VAL A 20 0.18 -1.09 -17.87
CA VAL A 20 -1.04 -1.91 -17.72
C VAL A 20 -2.02 -1.32 -16.69
N TYR A 21 -1.57 -0.50 -15.75
CA TYR A 21 -2.43 0.18 -14.77
C TYR A 21 -2.24 1.70 -14.90
N PRO A 22 -3.20 2.41 -15.50
CA PRO A 22 -3.07 3.84 -15.72
C PRO A 22 -3.05 4.59 -14.39
N ASP A 23 -2.31 5.71 -14.38
CA ASP A 23 -2.36 6.67 -13.28
C ASP A 23 -3.80 7.08 -13.01
N LEU A 24 -4.17 7.23 -11.74
CA LEU A 24 -5.55 7.51 -11.37
C LEU A 24 -5.80 9.02 -11.51
N PRO A 25 -6.65 9.47 -12.46
CA PRO A 25 -6.90 10.89 -12.68
C PRO A 25 -7.88 11.42 -11.62
N VAL A 26 -7.38 11.60 -10.39
CA VAL A 26 -8.14 12.13 -9.26
C VAL A 26 -7.65 13.52 -8.87
N PRO A 27 -8.56 14.42 -8.43
CA PRO A 27 -8.15 15.71 -7.87
C PRO A 27 -7.19 15.53 -6.69
N GLY A 28 -6.09 16.28 -6.67
CA GLY A 28 -5.06 16.18 -5.62
C GLY A 28 -4.01 15.11 -5.87
N ARG A 29 -3.98 14.48 -7.06
CA ARG A 29 -2.93 13.55 -7.47
C ARG A 29 -1.54 14.17 -7.45
N GLU A 30 -1.45 15.46 -7.70
CA GLU A 30 -0.24 16.29 -7.73
C GLU A 30 0.30 16.68 -6.35
N LEU A 31 -0.43 16.37 -5.27
CA LEU A 31 0.03 16.69 -3.92
C LEU A 31 1.27 15.86 -3.56
N SER A 32 2.19 16.49 -2.81
CA SER A 32 3.48 15.90 -2.45
C SER A 32 3.40 14.62 -1.63
N GLY A 33 2.26 14.33 -1.01
CA GLY A 33 2.00 13.11 -0.23
C GLY A 33 1.47 11.93 -1.05
N VAL A 34 1.27 12.09 -2.36
CA VAL A 34 0.75 11.03 -3.23
C VAL A 34 1.90 10.39 -4.02
N HIS A 35 2.21 9.15 -3.70
CA HIS A 35 3.31 8.40 -4.30
C HIS A 35 2.81 7.13 -4.99
N PHE A 36 3.53 6.71 -6.03
CA PHE A 36 3.33 5.34 -6.52
C PHE A 36 3.93 4.35 -5.52
N ALA A 37 3.23 3.25 -5.30
CA ALA A 37 3.66 2.20 -4.37
C ALA A 37 5.09 1.70 -4.68
N ILE A 38 5.40 1.50 -5.97
CA ILE A 38 6.73 1.03 -6.40
C ILE A 38 7.83 2.08 -6.15
N GLU A 39 7.54 3.37 -6.34
CA GLU A 39 8.51 4.44 -6.06
C GLU A 39 8.79 4.55 -4.56
N PHE A 40 7.72 4.48 -3.77
CA PHE A 40 7.81 4.45 -2.31
C PHE A 40 8.65 3.26 -1.82
N LEU A 41 8.33 2.04 -2.26
CA LEU A 41 9.05 0.84 -1.84
C LEU A 41 10.51 0.84 -2.30
N HIS A 42 10.78 1.31 -3.52
CA HIS A 42 12.14 1.38 -4.03
C HIS A 42 13.01 2.36 -3.24
N ALA A 43 12.53 3.58 -2.98
CA ALA A 43 13.26 4.57 -2.19
C ALA A 43 13.57 4.03 -0.78
N ASN A 44 12.58 3.42 -0.12
CA ASN A 44 12.72 2.86 1.22
C ASN A 44 13.67 1.66 1.28
N THR A 45 13.52 0.70 0.36
CA THR A 45 14.38 -0.48 0.30
C THR A 45 15.83 -0.08 0.03
N LYS A 46 16.04 0.86 -0.90
CA LYS A 46 17.38 1.35 -1.23
C LYS A 46 18.04 2.05 -0.03
N SER A 47 17.37 3.02 0.57
CA SER A 47 17.89 3.76 1.73
C SER A 47 18.16 2.82 2.92
N LEU A 48 17.31 1.81 3.14
CA LEU A 48 17.51 0.79 4.17
C LEU A 48 18.76 -0.06 3.91
N LEU A 49 18.96 -0.54 2.68
CA LEU A 49 20.10 -1.39 2.32
C LEU A 49 21.42 -0.62 2.26
N ASP A 50 21.40 0.61 1.74
CA ASP A 50 22.60 1.41 1.53
C ASP A 50 23.07 2.11 2.81
N SER A 51 22.13 2.46 3.70
CA SER A 51 22.42 3.35 4.84
C SER A 51 21.65 3.05 6.11
N ASN A 52 20.86 1.97 6.18
CA ASN A 52 19.96 1.70 7.29
C ASN A 52 19.01 2.88 7.61
N LEU A 53 18.54 3.57 6.57
CA LEU A 53 17.69 4.78 6.64
C LEU A 53 18.36 6.03 7.22
N GLU A 54 19.68 6.02 7.46
CA GLU A 54 20.40 7.16 8.04
C GLU A 54 20.68 8.27 7.00
N ASP A 55 20.64 7.95 5.71
CA ASP A 55 20.84 8.93 4.64
C ASP A 55 19.64 9.86 4.40
N GLY A 56 18.48 9.55 4.99
CA GLY A 56 17.24 10.31 4.82
C GLY A 56 16.63 10.26 3.41
N ASN A 57 17.17 9.44 2.50
CA ASN A 57 16.72 9.35 1.10
C ASN A 57 15.54 8.39 0.93
N TYR A 58 14.55 8.50 1.81
CA TYR A 58 13.36 7.68 1.80
C TYR A 58 12.11 8.50 2.11
N ILE A 59 10.96 7.97 1.78
CA ILE A 59 9.68 8.60 2.10
C ILE A 59 9.25 8.10 3.47
N SER A 60 9.37 8.95 4.48
CA SER A 60 8.98 8.61 5.85
C SER A 60 7.46 8.63 6.02
N ALA A 61 6.97 7.66 6.79
CA ALA A 61 5.55 7.59 7.21
C ALA A 61 5.39 7.81 8.72
N LYS A 62 6.46 8.23 9.40
CA LYS A 62 6.49 8.34 10.86
C LYS A 62 5.54 9.44 11.34
N GLY A 63 4.63 9.11 12.25
CA GLY A 63 3.63 10.05 12.77
C GLY A 63 2.47 10.33 11.80
N GLU A 64 2.54 9.82 10.57
CA GLU A 64 1.59 10.18 9.51
C GLU A 64 0.36 9.27 9.49
N LYS A 65 -0.72 9.79 8.90
CA LYS A 65 -1.91 9.03 8.55
C LYS A 65 -1.80 8.59 7.10
N VAL A 66 -1.77 7.29 6.86
CA VAL A 66 -1.46 6.72 5.54
C VAL A 66 -2.64 5.94 4.96
N VAL A 67 -2.74 5.94 3.63
CA VAL A 67 -3.76 5.21 2.86
C VAL A 67 -3.07 4.43 1.75
N VAL A 68 -3.41 3.16 1.62
CA VAL A 68 -3.03 2.33 0.47
C VAL A 68 -4.24 2.18 -0.44
N ILE A 69 -4.08 2.46 -1.73
CA ILE A 69 -5.10 2.21 -2.75
C ILE A 69 -4.66 1.02 -3.60
N GLY A 70 -5.38 -0.08 -3.47
CA GLY A 70 -5.18 -1.33 -4.19
C GLY A 70 -4.43 -2.38 -3.38
N GLY A 71 -4.46 -3.61 -3.87
CA GLY A 71 -4.13 -4.80 -3.09
C GLY A 71 -3.01 -5.69 -3.57
N GLY A 72 -3.00 -6.89 -3.00
CA GLY A 72 -1.97 -7.89 -3.26
C GLY A 72 -0.65 -7.58 -2.55
N ASP A 73 0.42 -8.19 -3.04
CA ASP A 73 1.73 -8.16 -2.38
C ASP A 73 2.27 -6.74 -2.24
N THR A 74 2.20 -5.93 -3.31
CA THR A 74 2.68 -4.54 -3.29
C THR A 74 1.95 -3.67 -2.27
N GLY A 75 0.63 -3.86 -2.11
CA GLY A 75 -0.15 -3.15 -1.08
C GLY A 75 0.27 -3.59 0.32
N THR A 76 0.45 -4.90 0.52
CA THR A 76 0.93 -5.48 1.79
C THR A 76 2.33 -4.98 2.16
N ASP A 77 3.25 -4.90 1.20
CA ASP A 77 4.60 -4.39 1.40
C ASP A 77 4.60 -2.92 1.83
N CYS A 78 3.70 -2.10 1.25
CA CYS A 78 3.53 -0.70 1.66
C CYS A 78 3.04 -0.60 3.10
N ILE A 79 2.02 -1.41 3.47
CA ILE A 79 1.49 -1.47 4.83
C ILE A 79 2.60 -1.83 5.83
N GLY A 80 3.36 -2.89 5.58
CA GLY A 80 4.45 -3.30 6.47
C GLY A 80 5.51 -2.21 6.63
N THR A 81 5.85 -1.52 5.56
CA THR A 81 6.80 -0.39 5.61
C THR A 81 6.25 0.77 6.45
N PHE A 82 4.97 1.12 6.30
CA PHE A 82 4.35 2.17 7.10
C PHE A 82 4.33 1.86 8.60
N VAL A 83 4.00 0.61 8.96
CA VAL A 83 4.03 0.15 10.36
C VAL A 83 5.44 0.30 10.92
N ARG A 84 6.46 -0.18 10.19
CA ARG A 84 7.86 -0.12 10.63
C ARG A 84 8.38 1.30 10.79
N HIS A 85 7.85 2.26 10.03
CA HIS A 85 8.17 3.68 10.21
C HIS A 85 7.45 4.33 11.40
N GLY A 86 6.41 3.69 11.95
CA GLY A 86 5.61 4.22 13.06
C GLY A 86 4.56 5.24 12.62
N CYS A 87 3.79 4.94 11.57
CA CYS A 87 2.61 5.72 11.21
C CYS A 87 1.53 5.67 12.31
N THR A 88 0.65 6.67 12.39
CA THR A 88 -0.41 6.76 13.42
C THR A 88 -1.71 6.09 13.02
N ASN A 89 -1.97 5.93 11.73
CA ASN A 89 -3.19 5.30 11.23
C ASN A 89 -2.98 4.80 9.81
N ILE A 90 -3.53 3.62 9.49
CA ILE A 90 -3.45 2.98 8.17
C ILE A 90 -4.86 2.65 7.70
N ILE A 91 -5.20 3.03 6.47
CA ILE A 91 -6.38 2.53 5.76
C ILE A 91 -5.93 1.83 4.48
N ASN A 92 -6.35 0.59 4.27
CA ASN A 92 -6.23 -0.08 2.98
C ASN A 92 -7.57 -0.02 2.24
N LEU A 93 -7.57 0.49 1.01
CA LEU A 93 -8.74 0.58 0.14
C LEU A 93 -8.57 -0.35 -1.06
N GLU A 94 -9.30 -1.46 -1.05
CA GLU A 94 -9.34 -2.41 -2.15
C GLU A 94 -10.47 -2.05 -3.13
N LEU A 95 -10.17 -2.11 -4.43
CA LEU A 95 -11.18 -1.92 -5.47
C LEU A 95 -12.08 -3.16 -5.63
N LEU A 96 -11.50 -4.35 -5.43
CA LEU A 96 -12.20 -5.61 -5.59
C LEU A 96 -13.00 -5.94 -4.32
N PRO A 97 -14.17 -6.59 -4.46
CA PRO A 97 -14.92 -7.06 -3.31
C PRO A 97 -14.11 -8.09 -2.52
N GLU A 98 -14.35 -8.14 -1.21
CA GLU A 98 -13.68 -9.09 -0.31
C GLU A 98 -13.81 -10.52 -0.89
N PRO A 99 -12.69 -11.21 -1.17
CA PRO A 99 -12.73 -12.56 -1.69
C PRO A 99 -13.34 -13.51 -0.65
N PRO A 100 -13.96 -14.63 -1.06
CA PRO A 100 -14.60 -15.55 -0.12
C PRO A 100 -13.60 -16.20 0.84
N ARG A 101 -14.01 -16.46 2.09
CA ARG A 101 -13.16 -17.12 3.10
C ARG A 101 -12.73 -18.55 2.75
N LYS A 102 -13.46 -19.20 1.84
CA LYS A 102 -13.18 -20.56 1.34
C LYS A 102 -13.06 -20.55 -0.16
N LYS A 103 -12.20 -21.42 -0.70
CA LYS A 103 -11.99 -21.55 -2.14
C LYS A 103 -13.31 -21.95 -2.81
N ALA A 104 -13.78 -21.17 -3.78
CA ALA A 104 -14.97 -21.52 -4.54
C ALA A 104 -14.76 -22.83 -5.31
N PRO A 105 -15.77 -23.72 -5.42
CA PRO A 105 -15.64 -25.01 -6.13
C PRO A 105 -15.17 -24.88 -7.57
N GLY A 106 -15.45 -23.75 -8.23
CA GLY A 106 -15.02 -23.45 -9.61
C GLY A 106 -13.58 -22.97 -9.75
N ASN A 107 -12.88 -22.66 -8.65
CA ASN A 107 -11.48 -22.24 -8.67
C ASN A 107 -10.59 -23.49 -8.56
N ARG A 108 -10.44 -24.21 -9.67
CA ARG A 108 -9.58 -25.41 -9.76
C ARG A 108 -8.16 -25.00 -10.12
N TRP A 109 -7.19 -25.78 -9.65
CA TRP A 109 -5.82 -25.67 -10.14
C TRP A 109 -5.83 -25.78 -11.68
N PRO A 110 -5.07 -24.95 -12.44
CA PRO A 110 -3.95 -24.10 -12.04
C PRO A 110 -4.32 -22.64 -11.70
N GLN A 111 -5.61 -22.32 -11.51
CA GLN A 111 -6.00 -20.95 -11.13
C GLN A 111 -5.55 -20.61 -9.71
N TRP A 112 -5.09 -19.37 -9.52
CA TRP A 112 -4.75 -18.86 -8.20
C TRP A 112 -5.98 -18.85 -7.28
N PRO A 113 -5.86 -19.35 -6.03
CA PRO A 113 -6.98 -19.37 -5.09
C PRO A 113 -7.42 -17.94 -4.76
N ARG A 114 -8.65 -17.58 -5.17
CA ARG A 114 -9.35 -16.37 -4.74
C ARG A 114 -9.98 -16.65 -3.39
N VAL A 115 -9.17 -16.50 -2.34
CA VAL A 115 -9.58 -16.66 -0.96
C VAL A 115 -9.11 -15.47 -0.15
N PHE A 116 -9.92 -15.05 0.83
CA PHE A 116 -9.49 -14.05 1.80
C PHE A 116 -8.27 -14.55 2.57
N ARG A 117 -7.23 -13.71 2.61
CA ARG A 117 -5.99 -13.95 3.35
C ARG A 117 -5.68 -12.68 4.13
N VAL A 118 -5.22 -12.86 5.36
CA VAL A 118 -4.60 -11.81 6.14
C VAL A 118 -3.11 -11.92 5.88
N ASP A 119 -2.61 -11.12 4.95
CA ASP A 119 -1.18 -11.10 4.61
C ASP A 119 -0.35 -10.47 5.73
N TYR A 120 0.97 -10.71 5.70
CA TYR A 120 1.87 -10.37 6.80
C TYR A 120 1.81 -8.88 7.20
N GLY A 121 1.71 -7.96 6.24
CA GLY A 121 1.59 -6.52 6.53
C GLY A 121 0.31 -6.19 7.31
N HIS A 122 -0.80 -6.87 7.01
CA HIS A 122 -2.03 -6.72 7.80
C HIS A 122 -1.89 -7.28 9.22
N GLN A 123 -1.09 -8.33 9.41
CA GLN A 123 -0.81 -8.88 10.73
C GLN A 123 0.05 -7.94 11.57
N GLU A 124 1.04 -7.28 10.96
CA GLU A 124 1.87 -6.28 11.64
C GLU A 124 1.02 -5.09 12.13
N VAL A 125 0.04 -4.63 11.35
CA VAL A 125 -0.93 -3.60 11.79
C VAL A 125 -1.77 -4.07 12.97
N ALA A 126 -2.18 -5.33 12.99
CA ALA A 126 -3.01 -5.85 14.08
C ALA A 126 -2.25 -5.99 15.42
N GLN A 127 -0.92 -5.91 15.38
CA GLN A 127 -0.04 -6.06 16.55
C GLN A 127 0.56 -4.73 17.03
N SER A 128 0.53 -3.67 16.20
CA SER A 128 1.02 -2.32 16.48
C SER A 128 -0.03 -1.43 17.12
#